data_AF-A0A3N5IZ74-F1
#
_entry.id   AF-A0A3N5IZ74-F1
#
_cell.length_a   1.000
_cell.length_b   1.000
_cell.length_c   1.000
_cell.angle_alpha   90.00
_cell.angle_beta   90.00
_cell.angle_gamma   90.00
#
_symmetry.space_group_name_H-M   'P 1'
#
loop_
_entity.id
_entity.type
_entity.pdbx_description
1 polymer ?
#
loop_
_entity_poly.entity_id
_entity_poly.type
_entity_poly.pdbx_seq_one_letter_code
_entity_poly.pdbx_strand_id
1 'polypeptide(L)'
;MAGIQSIQRARNVISSTALLEFKLVQESQMIWSVLDDIDRVMRAKQKGAAAQDSLRATAVDSAKFAEGKKTEDKTVTLQDLFGENETESESDQSEPDETDQVVVDENTFSDRPFTSLLRQIPNRNFIAIPVQNFYAVQRVLQLPEVKNVIPGETEFLFGADPITMGEDNFQRLYLVKKEPELLGEMLSDANVQISSGSASLNSGSPYVSMELNNEGAKIFSRVTGMNIGRELAIVLDGKVSSAPVIESKITAGSAMIEGTFSMEEAKDLALVLRAGALPAPLYAITENTVGPSLGQDSIDKGKFSAALGVLLVMLYMVFYYRGSGMIANFALVMNIIFLFAVMAAFRSTLTMPGIAGIILTVGMAVDANVLIFERIREELRTGKSIRASIDAGYSRAFVTILDSNLTTLITAVVLYSFGTGPIRGFALTLSIGIIASMFTAIFVSRLVFDIITSRYAIKNLSI
;
A
#
# COMPACT_ATOMS: atom_id res chain seq x y z
N MET A 1 -13.86 -4.37 7.57
CA MET A 1 -12.61 -3.77 7.06
C MET A 1 -13.01 -2.66 6.11
N ALA A 2 -12.56 -1.42 6.36
CA ALA A 2 -12.82 -0.31 5.44
C ALA A 2 -12.07 -0.60 4.13
N GLY A 3 -12.82 -0.72 3.03
CA GLY A 3 -12.24 -0.97 1.71
C GLY A 3 -11.46 0.26 1.25
N ILE A 4 -10.25 0.03 0.75
CA ILE A 4 -9.45 1.06 0.08
C ILE A 4 -10.18 1.41 -1.23
N GLN A 5 -10.46 2.70 -1.45
CA GLN A 5 -11.19 3.17 -2.63
C GLN A 5 -10.31 3.20 -3.90
N SER A 6 -8.98 3.30 -3.75
CA SER A 6 -8.02 3.27 -4.87
C SER A 6 -6.76 2.48 -4.50
N ILE A 7 -6.65 1.27 -5.06
CA ILE A 7 -5.53 0.33 -4.81
C ILE A 7 -4.20 0.93 -5.29
N GLN A 8 -4.21 1.57 -6.46
CA GLN A 8 -3.01 2.17 -7.04
C GLN A 8 -2.42 3.27 -6.14
N ARG A 9 -3.28 4.05 -5.47
CA ARG A 9 -2.87 5.09 -4.52
C ARG A 9 -2.22 4.48 -3.29
N ALA A 10 -2.85 3.48 -2.68
CA ALA A 10 -2.29 2.78 -1.53
C ALA A 10 -0.95 2.12 -1.88
N ARG A 11 -0.82 1.56 -3.09
CA ARG A 11 0.44 1.03 -3.60
C ARG A 11 1.52 2.11 -3.67
N ASN A 12 1.24 3.25 -4.29
CA ASN A 12 2.20 4.34 -4.44
C ASN A 12 2.69 4.87 -3.08
N VAL A 13 1.77 5.01 -2.10
CA VAL A 13 2.11 5.43 -0.73
C VAL A 13 2.97 4.40 0.00
N ILE A 14 2.71 3.11 -0.18
CA ILE A 14 3.46 2.03 0.50
C ILE A 14 4.82 1.77 -0.18
N SER A 15 4.92 2.00 -1.48
CA SER A 15 6.17 1.79 -2.24
C SER A 15 7.13 2.98 -2.19
N SER A 16 6.66 4.18 -1.87
CA SER A 16 7.55 5.34 -1.69
C SER A 16 8.36 5.16 -0.41
N THR A 17 9.67 5.38 -0.51
CA THR A 17 10.57 5.32 0.64
C THR A 17 10.46 6.55 1.53
N ALA A 18 9.80 7.62 1.08
CA ALA A 18 9.61 8.86 1.84
C ALA A 18 10.94 9.52 2.27
N LEU A 19 12.04 9.29 1.54
CA LEU A 19 13.35 9.77 1.96
C LEU A 19 13.39 11.29 1.78
N LEU A 20 13.10 12.01 2.87
CA LEU A 20 13.17 13.46 2.93
C LEU A 20 14.56 13.90 3.35
N GLU A 21 15.17 14.76 2.55
CA GLU A 21 16.47 15.38 2.81
C GLU A 21 16.41 16.89 2.57
N PHE A 22 17.08 17.65 3.43
CA PHE A 22 17.32 19.08 3.20
C PHE A 22 18.77 19.27 2.78
N LYS A 23 18.99 19.72 1.55
CA LYS A 23 20.32 19.87 0.96
C LYS A 23 20.54 21.33 0.55
N LEU A 24 21.69 21.89 0.89
CA LEU A 24 22.03 23.24 0.44
C LEU A 24 22.33 23.22 -1.06
N VAL A 25 21.73 24.15 -1.80
CA VAL A 25 22.09 24.41 -3.19
C VAL A 25 23.44 25.11 -3.22
N GLN A 26 24.27 24.74 -4.19
CA GLN A 26 25.59 25.34 -4.37
C GLN A 26 25.50 26.77 -4.92
N GLU A 27 26.52 27.55 -4.64
CA GLU A 27 26.60 28.93 -5.11
C GLU A 27 26.78 28.99 -6.63
N SER A 28 26.28 30.06 -7.25
CA SER A 28 26.32 30.22 -8.71
C SER A 28 27.73 30.08 -9.28
N GLN A 29 28.76 30.60 -8.60
CA GLN A 29 30.16 30.48 -9.06
C GLN A 29 30.64 29.02 -9.16
N MET A 30 30.28 28.20 -8.16
CA MET A 30 30.64 26.78 -8.17
C MET A 30 29.86 26.02 -9.25
N ILE A 31 28.58 26.32 -9.40
CA ILE A 31 27.75 25.76 -10.48
C ILE A 31 28.41 26.02 -11.84
N TRP A 32 28.82 27.26 -12.11
CA TRP A 32 29.50 27.62 -13.36
C TRP A 32 30.80 26.86 -13.57
N SER A 33 31.64 26.78 -12.53
CA SER A 33 32.90 26.03 -12.61
C SER A 33 32.67 24.57 -12.97
N VAL A 34 31.68 23.92 -12.35
CA VAL A 34 31.36 22.51 -12.62
C VAL A 34 30.84 22.33 -14.05
N LEU A 35 29.97 23.22 -14.54
CA LEU A 35 29.48 23.15 -15.91
C LEU A 35 30.60 23.30 -16.95
N ASP A 36 31.52 24.26 -16.74
CA ASP A 36 32.67 24.47 -17.63
C ASP A 36 33.62 23.25 -17.64
N ASP A 37 33.78 22.57 -16.50
CA ASP A 37 34.56 21.34 -16.41
C ASP A 37 33.89 20.16 -17.12
N ILE A 38 32.56 20.04 -17.03
CA ILE A 38 31.79 19.04 -17.80
C ILE A 38 31.91 19.33 -19.31
N ASP A 39 31.76 20.59 -19.72
CA ASP A 39 31.94 20.99 -21.13
C ASP A 39 33.34 20.64 -21.65
N ARG A 40 34.38 20.80 -20.81
CA ARG A 40 35.76 20.43 -21.17
C ARG A 40 35.90 18.93 -21.44
N VAL A 41 35.32 18.10 -20.59
CA VAL A 41 35.31 16.63 -20.74
C VAL A 41 34.56 16.23 -22.01
N MET A 42 33.38 16.81 -22.24
CA MET A 42 32.55 16.53 -23.41
C MET A 42 33.23 16.94 -24.72
N ARG A 43 33.90 18.10 -24.76
CA ARG A 43 34.70 18.53 -25.93
C ARG A 43 35.86 17.59 -26.21
N ALA A 44 36.55 17.11 -25.17
CA ALA A 44 37.65 16.16 -25.34
C ALA A 44 37.14 14.85 -25.96
N LYS A 45 35.96 14.38 -25.53
CA LYS A 45 35.30 13.18 -26.04
C LYS A 45 34.86 13.32 -27.50
N GLN A 46 34.20 14.43 -27.87
CA GLN A 46 33.81 14.71 -29.26
C GLN A 46 35.01 14.76 -30.23
N LYS A 47 36.20 15.19 -29.76
CA LYS A 47 37.43 15.24 -30.54
C LYS A 47 38.25 13.93 -30.52
N GLY A 48 37.75 12.87 -29.89
CA GLY A 48 38.45 11.59 -29.78
C GLY A 48 39.73 11.62 -28.91
N ALA A 49 39.88 12.62 -28.03
CA ALA A 49 41.04 12.77 -27.16
C ALA A 49 40.82 12.11 -25.79
N ALA A 50 41.85 11.45 -25.25
CA ALA A 50 41.80 10.90 -23.90
C ALA A 50 41.64 12.01 -22.86
N ALA A 51 40.69 11.87 -21.93
CA ALA A 51 40.30 12.89 -20.95
C ALA A 51 41.48 13.47 -20.14
N GLN A 52 42.55 12.70 -19.93
CA GLN A 52 43.73 13.10 -19.16
C GLN A 52 44.61 14.19 -19.80
N ASP A 53 44.58 14.39 -21.12
CA ASP A 53 45.40 15.42 -21.78
C ASP A 53 44.77 16.82 -21.79
N SER A 54 43.49 16.93 -21.40
CA SER A 54 42.69 18.16 -21.52
C SER A 54 42.72 19.09 -20.30
N LEU A 55 43.29 18.64 -19.17
CA LEU A 55 43.40 19.42 -17.92
C LEU A 55 44.43 20.58 -17.98
N ARG A 56 45.18 20.73 -19.09
CA ARG A 56 46.23 21.74 -19.25
C ARG A 56 45.86 22.97 -20.10
N ALA A 57 44.63 23.08 -20.59
CA ALA A 57 44.21 24.26 -21.36
C ALA A 57 43.74 25.42 -20.45
N THR A 58 44.24 26.62 -20.76
CA THR A 58 44.11 27.90 -20.06
C THR A 58 42.67 28.28 -19.73
N ALA A 59 42.48 28.94 -18.59
CA ALA A 59 41.21 29.51 -18.12
C ALA A 59 40.42 30.17 -19.26
N VAL A 60 39.25 29.61 -19.58
CA VAL A 60 38.24 30.28 -20.39
C VAL A 60 37.46 31.19 -19.45
N ASP A 61 37.34 32.46 -19.85
CA ASP A 61 36.67 33.52 -19.12
C ASP A 61 35.26 33.08 -18.70
N SER A 62 34.97 33.10 -17.40
CA SER A 62 33.67 32.71 -16.80
C SER A 62 32.58 33.77 -17.03
N ALA A 63 32.76 34.63 -18.04
CA ALA A 63 31.88 35.73 -18.33
C ALA A 63 30.81 35.33 -19.35
N LYS A 64 29.60 35.18 -18.79
CA LYS A 64 28.29 35.35 -19.43
C LYS A 64 27.83 34.19 -20.33
N PHE A 65 26.62 33.69 -20.04
CA PHE A 65 25.71 33.27 -21.11
C PHE A 65 25.66 34.37 -22.18
N ALA A 66 25.37 34.03 -23.42
CA ALA A 66 24.94 35.03 -24.38
C ALA A 66 23.83 35.89 -23.74
N GLU A 67 24.17 37.11 -23.31
CA GLU A 67 23.20 38.07 -22.77
C GLU A 67 22.17 38.31 -23.85
N GLY A 68 20.97 37.76 -23.68
CA GLY A 68 19.75 38.24 -24.32
C GLY A 68 19.74 38.27 -25.85
N LYS A 69 20.48 37.40 -26.54
CA LYS A 69 20.13 37.05 -27.93
C LYS A 69 19.13 35.90 -27.87
N LYS A 70 18.08 35.95 -28.69
CA LYS A 70 17.20 34.80 -28.91
C LYS A 70 18.10 33.59 -29.17
N THR A 71 18.00 32.56 -28.34
CA THR A 71 18.68 31.28 -28.60
C THR A 71 18.22 30.80 -29.97
N GLU A 72 19.16 30.55 -30.88
CA GLU A 72 18.87 29.90 -32.14
C GLU A 72 18.93 28.41 -31.87
N ASP A 73 17.74 27.82 -31.70
CA ASP A 73 17.60 26.41 -31.41
C ASP A 73 17.92 25.59 -32.66
N LYS A 74 18.83 24.63 -32.50
CA LYS A 74 19.20 23.65 -33.52
C LYS A 74 18.98 22.26 -32.98
N THR A 75 18.38 21.42 -33.81
CA THR A 75 18.24 20.00 -33.50
C THR A 75 19.51 19.25 -33.91
N VAL A 76 20.07 18.49 -32.98
CA VAL A 76 21.33 17.74 -33.14
C VAL A 76 21.09 16.30 -32.72
N THR A 77 21.81 15.34 -33.30
CA THR A 77 21.68 13.92 -32.95
C THR A 77 22.50 13.55 -31.71
N LEU A 78 22.16 12.46 -31.03
CA LEU A 78 22.99 11.93 -29.93
C LEU A 78 24.40 11.53 -30.42
N GLN A 79 24.55 11.11 -31.68
CA GLN A 79 25.85 10.77 -32.28
C GLN A 79 26.75 11.99 -32.40
N ASP A 80 26.21 13.14 -32.79
CA ASP A 80 26.94 14.41 -32.83
C ASP A 80 27.32 14.90 -31.41
N LEU A 81 26.52 14.54 -30.39
CA LEU A 81 26.77 14.90 -28.99
C LEU A 81 27.88 14.04 -28.35
N PHE A 82 27.91 12.73 -28.63
CA PHE A 82 28.83 11.78 -27.97
C PHE A 82 30.03 11.34 -28.84
N GLY A 83 30.00 11.57 -30.16
CA GLY A 83 31.03 11.18 -31.13
C GLY A 83 30.83 9.78 -31.72
N GLU A 84 31.50 9.50 -32.85
CA GLU A 84 31.32 8.30 -33.71
C GLU A 84 31.64 6.92 -33.06
N ASN A 85 32.16 6.88 -31.83
CA ASN A 85 32.72 5.64 -31.24
C ASN A 85 31.91 5.02 -30.09
N GLU A 86 30.71 5.49 -29.80
CA GLU A 86 29.80 4.74 -28.92
C GLU A 86 28.97 3.78 -29.76
N THR A 87 29.53 2.58 -29.98
CA THR A 87 28.77 1.43 -30.46
C THR A 87 27.56 1.25 -29.55
N GLU A 88 26.38 1.30 -30.17
CA GLU A 88 25.11 0.87 -29.61
C GLU A 88 25.34 -0.39 -28.77
N SER A 89 25.07 -0.30 -27.46
CA SER A 89 24.88 -1.52 -26.69
C SER A 89 23.65 -2.21 -27.27
N GLU A 90 23.87 -3.41 -27.81
CA GLU A 90 22.89 -4.27 -28.47
C GLU A 90 21.58 -4.39 -27.67
N SER A 91 20.56 -3.62 -28.06
CA SER A 91 19.15 -4.02 -28.06
C SER A 91 18.26 -2.85 -28.51
N ASP A 92 18.15 -2.64 -29.82
CA ASP A 92 16.88 -2.43 -30.54
C ASP A 92 17.15 -1.79 -31.91
N GLN A 93 17.06 -2.60 -32.96
CA GLN A 93 16.94 -2.10 -34.33
C GLN A 93 15.50 -1.66 -34.56
N SER A 94 15.22 -0.39 -34.31
CA SER A 94 14.08 0.32 -34.89
C SER A 94 14.57 1.68 -35.39
N GLU A 95 13.87 2.21 -36.40
CA GLU A 95 14.12 3.51 -37.05
C GLU A 95 14.45 4.62 -36.03
N PRO A 96 15.19 5.68 -36.42
CA PRO A 96 15.57 6.75 -35.48
C PRO A 96 14.31 7.39 -34.90
N ASP A 97 13.97 6.99 -33.69
CA ASP A 97 12.87 7.55 -32.92
C ASP A 97 13.15 9.04 -32.66
N GLU A 98 12.09 9.85 -32.49
CA GLU A 98 12.18 11.26 -32.07
C GLU A 98 13.03 11.48 -30.80
N THR A 99 13.39 10.42 -30.09
CA THR A 99 14.27 10.40 -28.90
C THR A 99 15.76 10.60 -29.17
N ASP A 100 16.22 10.49 -30.42
CA ASP A 100 17.63 10.68 -30.77
C ASP A 100 18.01 12.13 -31.08
N GLN A 101 17.02 13.03 -31.04
CA GLN A 101 17.16 14.44 -31.38
C GLN A 101 17.10 15.32 -30.12
N VAL A 102 18.14 16.13 -29.91
CA VAL A 102 18.25 17.09 -28.81
C VAL A 102 18.28 18.52 -29.34
N VAL A 103 17.73 19.45 -28.57
CA VAL A 103 17.67 20.87 -28.92
C VAL A 103 18.81 21.62 -28.26
N VAL A 104 19.78 22.09 -29.02
CA VAL A 104 20.94 22.84 -28.52
C VAL A 104 20.91 24.28 -28.99
N ASP A 105 21.56 25.17 -28.24
CA ASP A 105 21.88 26.50 -28.73
C ASP A 105 23.01 26.41 -29.76
N GLU A 106 22.71 26.71 -31.03
CA GLU A 106 23.66 26.59 -32.15
C GLU A 106 24.95 27.39 -31.90
N ASN A 107 24.83 28.57 -31.29
CA ASN A 107 25.97 29.46 -31.07
C ASN A 107 26.90 28.99 -29.95
N THR A 108 26.41 28.08 -29.11
CA THR A 108 27.10 27.63 -27.90
C THR A 108 27.55 26.17 -28.01
N PHE A 109 26.92 25.36 -28.88
CA PHE A 109 27.16 23.91 -28.98
C PHE A 109 28.63 23.53 -29.27
N SER A 110 29.31 24.25 -30.17
CA SER A 110 30.71 23.92 -30.53
C SER A 110 31.70 24.12 -29.38
N ASP A 111 31.45 25.14 -28.56
CA ASP A 111 32.35 25.55 -27.49
C ASP A 111 31.91 25.01 -26.13
N ARG A 112 30.63 24.73 -25.91
CA ARG A 112 30.06 24.28 -24.63
C ARG A 112 28.94 23.26 -24.89
N PRO A 113 29.28 22.01 -25.26
CA PRO A 113 28.33 21.01 -25.72
C PRO A 113 27.32 20.60 -24.64
N PHE A 114 27.72 20.49 -23.37
CA PHE A 114 26.79 20.17 -22.28
C PHE A 114 25.93 21.39 -21.90
N THR A 115 26.54 22.56 -21.71
CA THR A 115 25.79 23.77 -21.34
C THR A 115 24.78 24.17 -22.42
N SER A 116 25.04 23.88 -23.70
CA SER A 116 24.10 24.13 -24.80
C SER A 116 22.80 23.31 -24.71
N LEU A 117 22.78 22.20 -23.96
CA LEU A 117 21.58 21.40 -23.67
C LEU A 117 20.70 22.05 -22.59
N LEU A 118 21.24 23.04 -21.87
CA LEU A 118 20.58 23.73 -20.78
C LEU A 118 20.04 25.08 -21.27
N ARG A 119 19.14 25.67 -20.48
CA ARG A 119 18.61 27.01 -20.68
C ARG A 119 18.71 27.78 -19.37
N GLN A 120 19.21 29.01 -19.43
CA GLN A 120 19.01 29.98 -18.35
C GLN A 120 17.80 30.82 -18.68
N ILE A 121 16.85 30.83 -17.77
CA ILE A 121 15.61 31.59 -17.97
C ILE A 121 15.88 33.05 -17.57
N PRO A 122 15.66 34.03 -18.47
CA PRO A 122 15.89 35.45 -18.16
C PRO A 122 15.14 35.88 -16.88
N ASN A 123 15.80 36.67 -16.04
CA ASN A 123 15.28 37.15 -14.74
C ASN A 123 14.98 36.05 -13.71
N ARG A 124 15.44 34.81 -13.93
CA ARG A 124 15.34 33.71 -12.97
C ARG A 124 16.72 33.09 -12.77
N ASN A 125 17.16 32.97 -11.53
CA ASN A 125 18.51 32.48 -11.20
C ASN A 125 18.57 30.94 -11.09
N PHE A 126 17.95 30.21 -12.03
CA PHE A 126 17.98 28.75 -12.03
C PHE A 126 18.28 28.19 -13.42
N ILE A 127 18.82 26.97 -13.44
CA ILE A 127 19.13 26.21 -14.64
C ILE A 127 17.92 25.33 -14.99
N ALA A 128 17.52 25.41 -16.26
CA ALA A 128 16.45 24.64 -16.84
C ALA A 128 16.99 23.71 -17.93
N ILE A 129 16.34 22.56 -18.11
CA ILE A 129 16.59 21.61 -19.18
C ILE A 129 15.30 21.55 -20.01
N PRO A 130 15.32 21.84 -21.32
CA PRO A 130 14.17 21.53 -22.18
C PRO A 130 13.79 20.07 -22.00
N VAL A 131 12.50 19.74 -21.84
CA VAL A 131 12.09 18.35 -21.56
C VAL A 131 12.60 17.36 -22.61
N GLN A 132 12.76 17.79 -23.87
CA GLN A 132 13.35 16.98 -24.94
C GLN A 132 14.81 16.55 -24.63
N ASN A 133 15.56 17.38 -23.91
CA ASN A 133 16.96 17.13 -23.58
C ASN A 133 17.15 16.33 -22.29
N PHE A 134 16.07 16.02 -21.55
CA PHE A 134 16.15 15.43 -20.21
C PHE A 134 16.99 14.13 -20.18
N TYR A 135 16.71 13.20 -21.10
CA TYR A 135 17.43 11.92 -21.20
C TYR A 135 18.90 12.10 -21.58
N ALA A 136 19.21 13.01 -22.50
CA ALA A 136 20.57 13.30 -22.90
C ALA A 136 21.39 13.87 -21.75
N VAL A 137 20.84 14.84 -21.01
CA VAL A 137 21.48 15.42 -19.82
C VAL A 137 21.69 14.34 -18.75
N GLN A 138 20.69 13.50 -18.50
CA GLN A 138 20.81 12.39 -17.55
C GLN A 138 21.93 11.42 -17.93
N ARG A 139 22.04 11.07 -19.22
CA ARG A 139 23.11 10.19 -19.73
C ARG A 139 24.49 10.84 -19.56
N VAL A 140 24.65 12.11 -19.92
CA VAL A 140 25.92 12.83 -19.74
C VAL A 140 26.36 12.84 -18.29
N LEU A 141 25.46 13.15 -17.35
CA LEU A 141 25.75 13.15 -15.91
C LEU A 141 26.10 11.76 -15.35
N GLN A 142 25.74 10.69 -16.05
CA GLN A 142 26.06 9.32 -15.66
C GLN A 142 27.43 8.84 -16.15
N LEU A 143 28.04 9.52 -17.12
CA LEU A 143 29.35 9.16 -17.68
C LEU A 143 30.45 9.15 -16.60
N PRO A 144 31.32 8.13 -16.57
CA PRO A 144 32.40 8.04 -15.58
C PRO A 144 33.33 9.25 -15.59
N GLU A 145 33.66 9.77 -16.78
CA GLU A 145 34.55 10.93 -16.93
C GLU A 145 33.91 12.21 -16.38
N VAL A 146 32.60 12.36 -16.56
CA VAL A 146 31.81 13.48 -16.05
C VAL A 146 31.67 13.39 -14.52
N LYS A 147 31.44 12.19 -13.98
CA LYS A 147 31.39 11.99 -12.52
C LYS A 147 32.70 12.34 -11.82
N ASN A 148 33.85 12.16 -12.50
CA ASN A 148 35.16 12.45 -11.93
C ASN A 148 35.46 13.95 -11.82
N VAL A 149 34.81 14.80 -12.62
CA VAL A 149 35.00 16.27 -12.56
C VAL A 149 34.01 16.96 -11.62
N ILE A 150 32.91 16.29 -11.26
CA ILE A 150 31.98 16.80 -10.25
C ILE A 150 32.64 16.70 -8.87
N PRO A 151 32.72 17.79 -8.09
CA PRO A 151 33.29 17.76 -6.75
C PRO A 151 32.59 16.71 -5.87
N GLY A 152 33.36 15.89 -5.15
CA GLY A 152 32.83 14.73 -4.41
C GLY A 152 31.80 15.05 -3.32
N GLU A 153 31.77 16.30 -2.86
CA GLU A 153 30.80 16.81 -1.86
C GLU A 153 29.50 17.33 -2.50
N THR A 154 29.36 17.24 -3.82
CA THR A 154 28.21 17.77 -4.58
C THR A 154 27.59 16.71 -5.48
N GLU A 155 26.31 16.91 -5.82
CA GLU A 155 25.61 16.08 -6.78
C GLU A 155 24.53 16.88 -7.53
N PHE A 156 24.21 16.43 -8.74
CA PHE A 156 23.11 16.99 -9.51
C PHE A 156 21.81 16.27 -9.18
N LEU A 157 20.76 17.03 -8.87
CA LEU A 157 19.40 16.52 -8.69
C LEU A 157 18.43 17.25 -9.63
N PHE A 158 17.44 16.51 -10.12
CA PHE A 158 16.38 17.05 -10.95
C PHE A 158 15.22 17.53 -10.08
N GLY A 159 14.50 18.56 -10.53
CA GLY A 159 13.20 18.92 -9.95
C GLY A 159 12.21 17.76 -10.01
N ALA A 160 11.23 17.74 -9.12
CA ALA A 160 10.15 16.76 -9.14
C ALA A 160 9.20 16.99 -10.33
N ASP A 161 8.82 18.25 -10.54
CA ASP A 161 7.83 18.65 -11.56
C ASP A 161 8.46 19.54 -12.63
N PRO A 162 8.05 19.38 -13.91
CA PRO A 162 8.43 20.30 -14.97
C PRO A 162 7.70 21.63 -14.81
N ILE A 163 8.33 22.68 -15.32
CA ILE A 163 7.80 24.04 -15.33
C ILE A 163 7.44 24.39 -16.77
N THR A 164 6.18 24.75 -16.98
CA THR A 164 5.70 25.24 -18.27
C THR A 164 5.96 26.74 -18.37
N MET A 165 6.63 27.17 -19.45
CA MET A 165 6.83 28.58 -19.77
C MET A 165 6.53 28.84 -21.24
N GLY A 166 5.45 29.58 -21.50
CA GLY A 166 4.95 29.73 -22.87
C GLY A 166 4.42 28.41 -23.42
N GLU A 167 4.92 27.99 -24.58
CA GLU A 167 4.61 26.69 -25.19
C GLU A 167 5.60 25.57 -24.78
N ASP A 168 6.69 25.94 -24.10
CA ASP A 168 7.79 25.02 -23.78
C ASP A 168 7.72 24.52 -22.33
N ASN A 169 8.18 23.28 -22.14
CA ASN A 169 8.31 22.66 -20.83
C ASN A 169 9.78 22.48 -20.46
N PHE A 170 10.10 22.78 -19.21
CA PHE A 170 11.46 22.75 -18.69
C PHE A 170 11.55 21.94 -17.40
N GLN A 171 12.59 21.13 -17.24
CA GLN A 171 12.95 20.48 -15.99
C GLN A 171 14.03 21.30 -15.27
N ARG A 172 13.84 21.61 -13.97
CA ARG A 172 14.90 22.27 -13.19
C ARG A 172 16.04 21.32 -12.89
N LEU A 173 17.27 21.83 -12.96
CA LEU A 173 18.49 21.14 -12.55
C LEU A 173 19.14 21.89 -11.39
N TYR A 174 19.48 21.16 -10.33
CA TYR A 174 20.11 21.72 -9.13
C TYR A 174 21.44 21.04 -8.89
N LEU A 175 22.47 21.82 -8.58
CA LEU A 175 23.69 21.31 -7.95
C LEU A 175 23.55 21.50 -6.45
N VAL A 176 23.49 20.40 -5.71
CA VAL A 176 23.31 20.42 -4.25
C VAL A 176 24.50 19.79 -3.56
N LYS A 177 24.64 20.06 -2.27
CA LYS A 177 25.55 19.31 -1.40
C LYS A 177 25.06 17.87 -1.27
N LYS A 178 25.99 16.92 -1.41
CA LYS A 178 25.71 15.47 -1.36
C LYS A 178 25.30 15.01 0.03
N GLU A 179 25.95 15.54 1.07
CA GLU A 179 25.56 15.31 2.45
C GLU A 179 24.39 16.23 2.84
N PRO A 180 23.27 15.69 3.34
CA PRO A 180 22.14 16.51 3.75
C PRO A 180 22.41 17.23 5.08
N GLU A 181 21.89 18.46 5.19
CA GLU A 181 21.95 19.26 6.41
C GLU A 181 20.91 18.84 7.44
N LEU A 182 19.81 18.22 6.98
CA LEU A 182 18.73 17.70 7.81
C LEU A 182 18.06 16.51 7.11
N LEU A 183 17.63 15.52 7.90
CA LEU A 183 16.91 14.33 7.43
C LEU A 183 15.46 14.33 7.92
N GLY A 184 14.59 13.63 7.21
CA GLY A 184 13.18 13.47 7.56
C GLY A 184 12.93 12.80 8.92
N GLU A 185 13.88 12.05 9.46
CA GLU A 185 13.80 11.49 10.82
C GLU A 185 13.67 12.56 11.92
N MET A 186 14.05 13.81 11.60
CA MET A 186 13.99 14.94 12.52
C MET A 186 12.63 15.66 12.50
N LEU A 187 11.67 15.17 11.70
CA LEU A 187 10.28 15.63 11.71
C LEU A 187 9.54 15.08 12.94
N SER A 188 8.77 15.96 13.61
CA SER A 188 7.79 15.56 14.63
C SER A 188 6.39 15.41 14.05
N ASP A 189 6.01 16.25 13.08
CA ASP A 189 4.69 16.17 12.43
C ASP A 189 4.72 16.76 11.01
N ALA A 190 3.74 16.39 10.19
CA ALA A 190 3.49 16.99 8.88
C ALA A 190 1.98 17.05 8.59
N ASN A 191 1.49 18.24 8.23
CA ASN A 191 0.08 18.52 8.05
C ASN A 191 -0.19 19.33 6.78
N VAL A 192 -1.29 19.01 6.11
CA VAL A 192 -1.75 19.78 4.95
C VAL A 192 -2.43 21.06 5.42
N GLN A 193 -2.01 22.18 4.86
CA GLN A 193 -2.62 23.49 5.06
C GLN A 193 -3.03 24.07 3.70
N ILE A 194 -3.99 24.99 3.71
CA ILE A 194 -4.45 25.68 2.52
C ILE A 194 -3.97 27.12 2.62
N SER A 195 -3.26 27.59 1.60
CA SER A 195 -2.81 28.98 1.55
C SER A 195 -4.01 29.93 1.54
N SER A 196 -4.00 30.90 2.45
CA SER A 196 -4.95 32.03 2.49
C SER A 196 -4.58 33.16 1.52
N GLY A 197 -3.59 32.95 0.65
CA GLY A 197 -3.00 33.97 -0.22
C GLY A 197 -1.79 34.63 0.44
N SER A 198 -0.59 34.21 0.04
CA SER A 198 0.70 34.82 0.39
C SER A 198 1.51 35.04 -0.89
N ALA A 199 2.58 35.84 -0.85
CA ALA A 199 3.36 36.24 -2.03
C ALA A 199 3.90 35.07 -2.89
N SER A 200 4.07 33.86 -2.32
CA SER A 200 4.56 32.65 -3.02
C SER A 200 3.44 31.67 -3.42
N LEU A 201 2.26 31.72 -2.78
CA LEU A 201 1.18 30.76 -3.04
C LEU A 201 -0.14 31.45 -3.38
N ASN A 202 -0.75 31.00 -4.48
CA ASN A 202 -2.12 31.37 -4.82
C ASN A 202 -3.07 30.99 -3.68
N SER A 203 -4.05 31.85 -3.42
CA SER A 203 -5.11 31.56 -2.45
C SER A 203 -5.84 30.28 -2.88
N GLY A 204 -5.99 29.35 -1.95
CA GLY A 204 -6.63 28.05 -2.19
C GLY A 204 -5.67 26.91 -2.58
N SER A 205 -4.39 27.18 -2.82
CA SER A 205 -3.40 26.11 -3.09
C SER A 205 -3.03 25.36 -1.80
N PRO A 206 -3.06 24.00 -1.80
CA PRO A 206 -2.61 23.22 -0.67
C PRO A 206 -1.08 23.16 -0.59
N TYR A 207 -0.54 23.17 0.62
CA TYR A 207 0.88 22.95 0.90
C TYR A 207 1.04 22.04 2.11
N VAL A 208 2.21 21.42 2.25
CA VAL A 208 2.51 20.56 3.40
C VAL A 208 3.39 21.32 4.39
N SER A 209 2.82 21.65 5.55
CA SER A 209 3.54 22.20 6.68
C SER A 209 4.21 21.08 7.45
N MET A 210 5.46 21.29 7.84
CA MET A 210 6.30 20.35 8.56
C MET A 210 6.76 20.98 9.87
N GLU A 211 6.74 20.18 10.93
CA GLU A 211 7.27 20.56 12.24
C GLU A 211 8.45 19.64 12.57
N LEU A 212 9.54 20.25 13.01
CA LEU A 212 10.74 19.55 13.44
C LEU A 212 10.70 19.29 14.94
N ASN A 213 11.30 18.17 15.35
CA ASN A 213 11.53 17.90 16.76
C ASN A 213 12.58 18.86 17.35
N ASN A 214 12.78 18.80 18.67
CA ASN A 214 13.70 19.71 19.38
C ASN A 214 15.15 19.70 18.87
N GLU A 215 15.63 18.56 18.34
CA GLU A 215 16.97 18.43 17.79
C GLU A 215 17.03 19.01 16.37
N GLY A 216 16.09 18.63 15.53
CA GLY A 216 15.92 19.14 14.17
C GLY A 216 15.78 20.66 14.15
N ALA A 217 14.98 21.24 15.04
CA ALA A 217 14.82 22.69 15.15
C ALA A 217 16.13 23.43 15.47
N LYS A 218 17.02 22.84 16.28
CA LYS A 218 18.34 23.43 16.59
C LYS A 218 19.28 23.36 15.39
N ILE A 219 19.31 22.22 14.71
CA ILE A 219 20.12 22.03 13.50
C ILE A 219 19.64 22.99 12.41
N PHE A 220 18.33 23.02 12.16
CA PHE A 220 17.69 23.87 11.17
C PHE A 220 17.91 25.36 11.46
N SER A 221 17.82 25.78 12.72
CA SER A 221 18.13 27.16 13.16
C SER A 221 19.60 27.54 12.91
N ARG A 222 20.54 26.62 13.11
CA ARG A 222 21.96 26.85 12.81
C ARG A 222 22.21 26.91 11.29
N VAL A 223 21.66 25.95 10.54
CA VAL A 223 21.81 25.87 9.07
C VAL A 223 21.23 27.10 8.41
N THR A 224 19.99 27.47 8.71
CA THR A 224 19.34 28.67 8.14
C THR A 224 20.06 29.95 8.56
N GLY A 225 20.51 30.04 9.82
CA GLY A 225 21.24 31.22 10.30
C GLY A 225 22.60 31.46 9.65
N MET A 226 23.28 30.40 9.19
CA MET A 226 24.58 30.50 8.51
C MET A 226 24.47 30.66 6.99
N ASN A 227 23.29 30.43 6.42
CA ASN A 227 23.10 30.33 4.97
C ASN A 227 22.01 31.27 4.45
N ILE A 228 21.84 32.43 5.09
CA ILE A 228 20.89 33.46 4.65
C ILE A 228 21.23 33.91 3.22
N GLY A 229 20.22 33.96 2.35
CA GLY A 229 20.35 34.26 0.92
C GLY A 229 20.64 33.05 0.03
N ARG A 230 20.86 31.86 0.59
CA ARG A 230 21.07 30.61 -0.16
C ARG A 230 19.78 29.82 -0.30
N GLU A 231 19.68 29.00 -1.35
CA GLU A 231 18.56 28.06 -1.51
C GLU A 231 18.78 26.79 -0.70
N LEU A 232 17.73 26.33 -0.03
CA LEU A 232 17.70 25.04 0.68
C LEU A 232 16.74 24.10 -0.04
N ALA A 233 17.30 23.14 -0.78
CA ALA A 233 16.53 22.14 -1.50
C ALA A 233 15.89 21.14 -0.54
N ILE A 234 14.58 20.93 -0.70
CA ILE A 234 13.78 19.90 -0.07
C ILE A 234 13.67 18.74 -1.08
N VAL A 235 14.35 17.65 -0.78
CA VAL A 235 14.51 16.49 -1.66
C VAL A 235 13.66 15.34 -1.14
N LEU A 236 12.89 14.73 -2.04
CA LEU A 236 12.05 13.57 -1.78
C LEU A 236 12.43 12.46 -2.75
N ASP A 237 12.89 11.31 -2.22
CA ASP A 237 13.27 10.13 -3.01
C ASP A 237 14.23 10.48 -4.18
N GLY A 238 15.19 11.39 -3.93
CA GLY A 238 16.21 11.83 -4.90
C GLY A 238 15.77 12.90 -5.90
N LYS A 239 14.55 13.45 -5.77
CA LYS A 239 14.07 14.57 -6.60
C LYS A 239 13.81 15.82 -5.76
N VAL A 240 14.19 16.98 -6.27
CA VAL A 240 13.99 18.27 -5.58
C VAL A 240 12.53 18.69 -5.72
N SER A 241 11.76 18.62 -4.63
CA SER A 241 10.37 19.07 -4.62
C SER A 241 10.29 20.60 -4.63
N SER A 242 11.05 21.27 -3.77
CA SER A 242 11.14 22.73 -3.73
C SER A 242 12.53 23.17 -3.26
N ALA A 243 12.94 24.39 -3.60
CA ALA A 243 14.22 24.96 -3.19
C ALA A 243 14.06 26.45 -2.82
N PRO A 244 13.38 26.76 -1.70
CA PRO A 244 13.18 28.14 -1.27
C PRO A 244 14.50 28.81 -0.84
N VAL A 245 14.57 30.13 -1.03
CA VAL A 245 15.66 30.96 -0.53
C VAL A 245 15.49 31.17 0.98
N ILE A 246 16.57 31.01 1.74
CA ILE A 246 16.58 31.27 3.18
C ILE A 246 16.61 32.79 3.39
N GLU A 247 15.47 33.39 3.73
CA GLU A 247 15.38 34.84 3.97
C GLU A 247 15.87 35.27 5.36
N SER A 248 15.70 34.41 6.36
CA SER A 248 16.06 34.68 7.75
C SER A 248 16.34 33.40 8.52
N LYS A 249 16.92 33.55 9.71
CA LYS A 249 17.17 32.44 10.64
C LYS A 249 15.84 31.90 11.19
N ILE A 250 15.55 30.62 10.94
CA ILE A 250 14.30 29.98 11.38
C ILE A 250 14.52 29.28 12.72
N THR A 251 13.98 29.87 13.80
CA THR A 251 14.11 29.33 15.16
C THR A 251 12.90 28.49 15.60
N ALA A 252 11.76 28.63 14.93
CA ALA A 252 10.51 27.96 15.27
C ALA A 252 10.51 26.46 14.94
N GLY A 253 11.46 25.97 14.13
CA GLY A 253 11.51 24.57 13.72
C GLY A 253 10.40 24.16 12.75
N SER A 254 9.76 25.12 12.08
CA SER A 254 8.73 24.86 11.07
C SER A 254 9.28 25.08 9.66
N ALA A 255 8.89 24.22 8.72
CA ALA A 255 9.18 24.36 7.30
C ALA A 255 7.92 24.03 6.48
N MET A 256 7.88 24.43 5.21
CA MET A 256 6.77 24.07 4.32
C MET A 256 7.29 23.58 2.97
N ILE A 257 6.59 22.60 2.40
CA ILE A 257 6.80 22.13 1.03
C ILE A 257 5.71 22.75 0.16
N GLU A 258 6.15 23.57 -0.78
CA GLU A 258 5.31 24.17 -1.81
C GLU A 258 5.33 23.31 -3.08
N GLY A 259 4.25 23.34 -3.86
CA GLY A 259 4.14 22.62 -5.12
C GLY A 259 2.77 22.74 -5.74
N THR A 260 2.61 22.22 -6.95
CA THR A 260 1.30 22.11 -7.63
C THR A 260 0.58 20.84 -7.19
N PHE A 261 0.31 20.73 -5.89
CA PHE A 261 -0.37 19.55 -5.34
C PHE A 261 -1.89 19.69 -5.46
N SER A 262 -2.57 18.59 -5.76
CA SER A 262 -3.96 18.41 -5.38
C SER A 262 -4.08 18.23 -3.87
N MET A 263 -5.28 18.47 -3.31
CA MET A 263 -5.53 18.23 -1.88
C MET A 263 -5.29 16.76 -1.48
N GLU A 264 -5.44 15.83 -2.42
CA GLU A 264 -5.22 14.41 -2.21
C GLU A 264 -3.73 14.07 -2.16
N GLU A 265 -2.95 14.57 -3.13
CA GLU A 265 -1.49 14.41 -3.16
C GLU A 265 -0.82 15.03 -1.93
N ALA A 266 -1.26 16.22 -1.51
CA ALA A 266 -0.74 16.86 -0.30
C ALA A 266 -1.00 15.99 0.94
N LYS A 267 -2.17 15.34 1.04
CA LYS A 267 -2.50 14.43 2.15
C LYS A 267 -1.65 13.17 2.13
N ASP A 268 -1.40 12.62 0.95
CA ASP A 268 -0.54 11.45 0.80
C ASP A 268 0.90 11.80 1.17
N LEU A 269 1.41 12.94 0.70
CA LEU A 269 2.74 13.42 1.07
C LEU A 269 2.86 13.65 2.59
N ALA A 270 1.89 14.31 3.22
CA ALA A 270 1.89 14.50 4.68
C ALA A 270 1.82 13.16 5.45
N LEU A 271 1.09 12.16 4.93
CA LEU A 271 1.05 10.82 5.51
C LEU A 271 2.41 10.13 5.42
N VAL A 272 3.02 10.17 4.24
CA VAL A 272 4.32 9.58 3.92
C VAL A 272 5.42 10.21 4.79
N LEU A 273 5.43 11.54 4.93
CA LEU A 273 6.37 12.26 5.79
C LEU A 273 6.23 11.93 7.27
N ARG A 274 5.00 11.76 7.79
CA ARG A 274 4.77 11.35 9.19
C ARG A 274 5.14 9.89 9.46
N ALA A 275 4.96 9.03 8.46
CA ALA A 275 5.37 7.63 8.56
C ALA A 275 6.90 7.50 8.66
N GLY A 276 7.63 8.51 8.14
CA GLY A 276 9.09 8.55 8.11
C GLY A 276 9.66 7.69 6.98
N ALA A 277 10.97 7.84 6.75
CA ALA A 277 11.63 7.09 5.70
C ALA A 277 11.64 5.59 6.01
N LEU A 278 11.26 4.76 5.04
CA LEU A 278 11.38 3.31 5.17
C LEU A 278 12.86 2.92 5.10
N PRO A 279 13.39 2.10 6.04
CA PRO A 279 14.81 1.73 6.05
C PRO A 279 15.21 0.81 4.89
N ALA A 280 14.24 0.24 4.16
CA ALA A 280 14.45 -0.60 3.00
C ALA A 280 13.23 -0.56 2.07
N PRO A 281 13.41 -0.78 0.76
CA PRO A 281 12.30 -0.86 -0.19
C PRO A 281 11.41 -2.07 0.14
N LEU A 282 10.10 -1.85 0.19
CA LEU A 282 9.10 -2.90 0.40
C LEU A 282 8.54 -3.39 -0.93
N TYR A 283 8.50 -4.71 -1.12
CA TYR A 283 7.88 -5.35 -2.27
C TYR A 283 6.67 -6.17 -1.81
N ALA A 284 5.51 -5.96 -2.43
CA ALA A 284 4.31 -6.72 -2.11
C ALA A 284 4.43 -8.17 -2.61
N ILE A 285 4.46 -9.14 -1.69
CA ILE A 285 4.59 -10.58 -2.01
C ILE A 285 3.24 -11.22 -2.33
N THR A 286 2.16 -10.75 -1.71
CA THR A 286 0.80 -11.27 -1.94
C THR A 286 -0.22 -10.19 -1.63
N GLU A 287 -1.21 -10.04 -2.52
CA GLU A 287 -2.31 -9.10 -2.36
C GLU A 287 -3.64 -9.83 -2.50
N ASN A 288 -4.50 -9.73 -1.48
CA ASN A 288 -5.85 -10.28 -1.51
C ASN A 288 -6.84 -9.15 -1.22
N THR A 289 -7.47 -8.62 -2.27
CA THR A 289 -8.40 -7.51 -2.15
C THR A 289 -9.83 -8.01 -2.38
N VAL A 290 -10.68 -7.85 -1.36
CA VAL A 290 -12.11 -8.17 -1.44
C VAL A 290 -12.90 -6.89 -1.30
N GLY A 291 -13.67 -6.55 -2.33
CA GLY A 291 -14.54 -5.38 -2.32
C GLY A 291 -15.62 -5.49 -1.23
N PRO A 292 -15.96 -4.41 -0.52
CA PRO A 292 -17.01 -4.42 0.49
C PRO A 292 -18.37 -4.91 -0.05
N SER A 293 -18.68 -4.59 -1.31
CA SER A 293 -19.91 -5.04 -1.98
C SER A 293 -19.95 -6.56 -2.22
N LEU A 294 -18.83 -7.15 -2.66
CA LEU A 294 -18.71 -8.60 -2.85
C LEU A 294 -18.83 -9.36 -1.52
N GLY A 295 -18.23 -8.81 -0.47
CA GLY A 295 -18.35 -9.34 0.89
C GLY A 295 -19.80 -9.28 1.39
N GLN A 296 -20.48 -8.14 1.19
CA GLN A 296 -21.86 -7.96 1.61
C GLN A 296 -22.83 -8.88 0.88
N ASP A 297 -22.72 -8.97 -0.46
CA ASP A 297 -23.57 -9.86 -1.27
C ASP A 297 -23.40 -11.33 -0.86
N SER A 298 -22.16 -11.75 -0.59
CA SER A 298 -21.87 -13.09 -0.09
C SER A 298 -22.49 -13.37 1.28
N ILE A 299 -22.44 -12.39 2.19
CA ILE A 299 -23.03 -12.49 3.53
C ILE A 299 -24.55 -12.59 3.44
N ASP A 300 -25.19 -11.81 2.56
CA ASP A 300 -26.64 -11.80 2.41
C ASP A 300 -27.16 -13.09 1.75
N LYS A 301 -26.50 -13.57 0.70
CA LYS A 301 -26.78 -14.88 0.09
C LYS A 301 -26.53 -16.04 1.06
N GLY A 302 -25.48 -15.95 1.88
CA GLY A 302 -25.16 -16.92 2.91
C GLY A 302 -26.23 -16.99 3.99
N LYS A 303 -26.68 -15.84 4.51
CA LYS A 303 -27.79 -15.73 5.47
C LYS A 303 -29.08 -16.33 4.90
N PHE A 304 -29.44 -15.99 3.67
CA PHE A 304 -30.64 -16.52 3.02
C PHE A 304 -30.59 -18.04 2.86
N SER A 305 -29.48 -18.57 2.34
CA SER A 305 -29.29 -20.02 2.16
C SER A 305 -29.31 -20.78 3.49
N ALA A 306 -28.69 -20.23 4.54
CA ALA A 306 -28.69 -20.85 5.87
C ALA A 306 -30.10 -20.86 6.49
N ALA A 307 -30.84 -19.75 6.41
CA ALA A 307 -32.20 -19.65 6.91
C ALA A 307 -33.15 -20.60 6.18
N LEU A 308 -33.05 -20.68 4.85
CA LEU A 308 -33.85 -21.60 4.04
C LEU A 308 -33.52 -23.06 4.37
N GLY A 309 -32.23 -23.40 4.54
CA GLY A 309 -31.79 -24.73 4.94
C GLY A 309 -32.35 -25.16 6.29
N VAL A 310 -32.24 -24.31 7.31
CA VAL A 310 -32.82 -24.56 8.64
C VAL A 310 -34.33 -24.76 8.54
N LEU A 311 -35.04 -23.90 7.80
CA LEU A 311 -36.49 -24.01 7.61
C LEU A 311 -36.90 -25.36 6.98
N LEU A 312 -36.23 -25.77 5.90
CA LEU A 312 -36.53 -27.03 5.22
C LEU A 312 -36.29 -28.24 6.12
N VAL A 313 -35.20 -28.23 6.89
CA VAL A 313 -34.89 -29.27 7.87
C VAL A 313 -35.96 -29.32 8.97
N MET A 314 -36.37 -28.17 9.50
CA MET A 314 -37.43 -28.11 10.51
C MET A 314 -38.76 -28.65 10.00
N LEU A 315 -39.14 -28.32 8.76
CA LEU A 315 -40.35 -28.83 8.13
C LEU A 315 -40.29 -30.35 7.92
N TYR A 316 -39.15 -30.86 7.46
CA TYR A 316 -38.92 -32.29 7.30
C TYR A 316 -39.09 -33.06 8.61
N MET A 317 -38.51 -32.54 9.70
CA MET A 317 -38.62 -33.18 11.03
C MET A 317 -40.05 -33.24 11.53
N VAL A 318 -40.84 -32.17 11.35
CA VAL A 318 -42.26 -32.15 11.73
C VAL A 318 -43.07 -33.12 10.88
N PHE A 319 -42.81 -33.17 9.57
CA PHE A 319 -43.57 -34.04 8.66
C PHE A 319 -43.31 -35.52 8.94
N TYR A 320 -42.04 -35.92 9.10
CA TYR A 320 -41.65 -37.32 9.27
C TYR A 320 -41.86 -37.83 10.71
N TYR A 321 -41.41 -37.07 11.72
CA TYR A 321 -41.39 -37.49 13.13
C TYR A 321 -42.50 -36.88 13.99
N ARG A 322 -43.39 -36.06 13.41
CA ARG A 322 -44.57 -35.47 14.07
C ARG A 322 -44.23 -34.83 15.43
N GLY A 323 -44.77 -35.36 16.54
CA GLY A 323 -44.55 -34.82 17.89
C GLY A 323 -43.09 -34.86 18.33
N SER A 324 -42.35 -35.91 17.99
CA SER A 324 -40.90 -35.98 18.29
C SER A 324 -40.09 -35.07 17.38
N GLY A 325 -40.58 -34.80 16.17
CA GLY A 325 -40.05 -33.76 15.28
C GLY A 325 -40.07 -32.37 15.90
N MET A 326 -41.12 -32.03 16.66
CA MET A 326 -41.19 -30.75 17.38
C MET A 326 -40.13 -30.64 18.49
N ILE A 327 -39.84 -31.75 19.19
CA ILE A 327 -38.81 -31.81 20.22
C ILE A 327 -37.42 -31.64 19.59
N ALA A 328 -37.16 -32.28 18.45
CA ALA A 328 -35.92 -32.11 17.72
C ALA A 328 -35.74 -30.66 17.20
N ASN A 329 -36.81 -30.03 16.73
CA ASN A 329 -36.78 -28.63 16.32
C ASN A 329 -36.48 -27.69 17.47
N PHE A 330 -37.03 -27.94 18.66
CA PHE A 330 -36.69 -27.19 19.86
C PHE A 330 -35.20 -27.34 20.21
N ALA A 331 -34.67 -28.57 20.16
CA ALA A 331 -33.24 -28.82 20.37
C ALA A 331 -32.36 -28.13 19.31
N LEU A 332 -32.78 -28.12 18.05
CA LEU A 332 -32.08 -27.44 16.95
C LEU A 332 -32.02 -25.92 17.15
N VAL A 333 -33.14 -25.29 17.54
CA VAL A 333 -33.16 -23.85 17.84
C VAL A 333 -32.22 -23.53 19.01
N MET A 334 -32.26 -24.34 20.08
CA MET A 334 -31.34 -24.21 21.21
C MET A 334 -29.88 -24.39 20.78
N ASN A 335 -29.60 -25.31 19.84
CA ASN A 335 -28.25 -25.50 19.29
C ASN A 335 -27.75 -24.24 18.57
N ILE A 336 -28.58 -23.61 17.74
CA ILE A 336 -28.24 -22.37 17.03
C ILE A 336 -27.97 -21.23 18.03
N ILE A 337 -28.78 -21.11 19.09
CA ILE A 337 -28.57 -20.13 20.17
C ILE A 337 -27.24 -20.41 20.90
N PHE A 338 -27.02 -21.68 21.29
CA PHE A 338 -25.74 -22.34 21.56
C PHE A 338 -24.55 -21.71 20.83
N LEU A 339 -24.57 -21.95 19.53
CA LEU A 339 -23.50 -21.61 18.63
C LEU A 339 -23.23 -20.09 18.63
N PHE A 340 -24.27 -19.26 18.48
CA PHE A 340 -24.10 -17.81 18.45
C PHE A 340 -23.65 -17.24 19.80
N ALA A 341 -24.16 -17.76 20.92
CA ALA A 341 -23.77 -17.31 22.25
C ALA A 341 -22.28 -17.54 22.52
N VAL A 342 -21.78 -18.74 22.16
CA VAL A 342 -20.36 -19.09 22.31
C VAL A 342 -19.51 -18.26 21.35
N MET A 343 -19.91 -18.11 20.08
CA MET A 343 -19.19 -17.24 19.13
C MET A 343 -19.08 -15.79 19.61
N ALA A 344 -20.16 -15.25 20.17
CA ALA A 344 -20.17 -13.90 20.73
C ALA A 344 -19.26 -13.78 21.97
N ALA A 345 -19.27 -14.79 22.85
CA ALA A 345 -18.41 -14.82 24.04
C ALA A 345 -16.92 -14.81 23.69
N PHE A 346 -16.52 -15.55 22.64
CA PHE A 346 -15.13 -15.58 22.16
C PHE A 346 -14.77 -14.44 21.19
N ARG A 347 -15.69 -13.50 20.91
CA ARG A 347 -15.54 -12.44 19.89
C ARG A 347 -15.03 -12.99 18.56
N SER A 348 -15.50 -14.18 18.18
CA SER A 348 -15.08 -14.82 16.94
C SER A 348 -15.58 -14.05 15.73
N THR A 349 -14.75 -13.98 14.70
CA THR A 349 -15.17 -13.42 13.41
C THR A 349 -16.00 -14.45 12.64
N LEU A 350 -17.19 -14.05 12.17
CA LEU A 350 -17.99 -14.86 11.27
C LEU A 350 -17.52 -14.66 9.83
N THR A 351 -16.85 -15.67 9.27
CA THR A 351 -16.38 -15.68 7.88
C THR A 351 -17.37 -16.41 6.98
N MET A 352 -17.25 -16.27 5.65
CA MET A 352 -18.09 -17.00 4.70
C MET A 352 -17.95 -18.53 4.86
N PRO A 353 -16.75 -19.12 5.01
CA PRO A 353 -16.63 -20.52 5.40
C PRO A 353 -17.25 -20.83 6.77
N GLY A 354 -17.18 -19.90 7.74
CA GLY A 354 -17.88 -20.04 9.02
C GLY A 354 -19.39 -20.25 8.86
N ILE A 355 -20.03 -19.54 7.92
CA ILE A 355 -21.46 -19.75 7.62
C ILE A 355 -21.70 -21.17 7.08
N ALA A 356 -20.82 -21.69 6.22
CA ALA A 356 -20.91 -23.08 5.77
C ALA A 356 -20.76 -24.09 6.93
N GLY A 357 -19.90 -23.78 7.91
CA GLY A 357 -19.77 -24.57 9.15
C GLY A 357 -21.05 -24.61 9.98
N ILE A 358 -21.78 -23.50 10.05
CA ILE A 358 -23.11 -23.44 10.69
C ILE A 358 -24.10 -24.34 9.95
N ILE A 359 -24.17 -24.25 8.62
CA ILE A 359 -25.08 -25.07 7.80
C ILE A 359 -24.79 -26.56 7.98
N LEU A 360 -23.51 -26.95 7.96
CA LEU A 360 -23.07 -28.32 8.19
C LEU A 360 -23.47 -28.81 9.59
N THR A 361 -23.25 -27.97 10.61
CA THR A 361 -23.62 -28.27 11.99
C THR A 361 -25.12 -28.51 12.14
N VAL A 362 -25.96 -27.68 11.52
CA VAL A 362 -27.42 -27.82 11.54
C VAL A 362 -27.84 -29.19 10.99
N GLY A 363 -27.24 -29.65 9.90
CA GLY A 363 -27.49 -30.98 9.34
C GLY A 363 -27.10 -32.11 10.31
N MET A 364 -25.91 -32.02 10.91
CA MET A 364 -25.43 -33.02 11.88
C MET A 364 -26.24 -33.02 13.18
N ALA A 365 -26.69 -31.85 13.66
CA ALA A 365 -27.52 -31.73 14.86
C ALA A 365 -28.86 -32.44 14.70
N VAL A 366 -29.41 -32.46 13.48
CA VAL A 366 -30.63 -33.19 13.16
C VAL A 366 -30.38 -34.69 13.05
N ASP A 367 -29.28 -35.11 12.42
CA ASP A 367 -28.90 -36.53 12.29
C ASP A 367 -28.82 -37.24 13.67
N ALA A 368 -28.22 -36.58 14.67
CA ALA A 368 -28.17 -37.11 16.04
C ALA A 368 -29.57 -37.36 16.63
N ASN A 369 -30.52 -36.45 16.41
CA ASN A 369 -31.90 -36.61 16.88
C ASN A 369 -32.64 -37.71 16.12
N VAL A 370 -32.43 -37.81 14.79
CA VAL A 370 -32.97 -38.88 13.95
C VAL A 370 -32.53 -40.26 14.44
N LEU A 371 -31.23 -40.44 14.71
CA LEU A 371 -30.67 -41.70 15.18
C LEU A 371 -31.26 -42.12 16.52
N ILE A 372 -31.45 -41.17 17.45
CA ILE A 372 -32.14 -41.42 18.72
C ILE A 372 -33.57 -41.90 18.47
N PHE A 373 -34.32 -41.21 17.60
CA PHE A 373 -35.73 -41.54 17.35
C PHE A 373 -35.90 -42.91 16.69
N GLU A 374 -35.07 -43.26 15.71
CA GLU A 374 -35.10 -44.59 15.11
C GLU A 374 -34.77 -45.67 16.14
N ARG A 375 -33.80 -45.42 17.03
CA ARG A 375 -33.47 -46.40 18.10
C ARG A 375 -34.60 -46.56 19.10
N ILE A 376 -35.30 -45.48 19.46
CA ILE A 376 -36.51 -45.55 20.29
C ILE A 376 -37.61 -46.32 19.56
N ARG A 377 -37.81 -46.07 18.27
CA ARG A 377 -38.82 -46.77 17.44
C ARG A 377 -38.55 -48.26 17.34
N GLU A 378 -37.29 -48.65 17.21
CA GLU A 378 -36.86 -50.05 17.22
C GLU A 378 -37.17 -50.72 18.57
N GLU A 379 -36.86 -50.06 19.68
CA GLU A 379 -37.15 -50.58 21.03
C GLU A 379 -38.65 -50.67 21.30
N LEU A 380 -39.46 -49.72 20.82
CA LEU A 380 -40.94 -49.79 20.88
C LEU A 380 -41.48 -51.02 20.11
N ARG A 381 -40.90 -51.37 18.96
CA ARG A 381 -41.31 -52.56 18.19
C ARG A 381 -41.04 -53.87 18.92
N THR A 382 -40.12 -53.89 19.89
CA THR A 382 -39.87 -55.07 20.74
C THR A 382 -40.90 -55.25 21.86
N GLY A 383 -41.88 -54.35 21.98
CA GLY A 383 -42.97 -54.44 22.96
C GLY A 383 -42.65 -53.81 24.33
N LYS A 384 -41.52 -53.10 24.45
CA LYS A 384 -41.17 -52.36 25.67
C LYS A 384 -42.11 -51.19 25.92
N SER A 385 -42.29 -50.82 27.19
CA SER A 385 -43.04 -49.61 27.57
C SER A 385 -42.36 -48.35 27.03
N ILE A 386 -43.13 -47.29 26.78
CA ILE A 386 -42.64 -46.03 26.19
C ILE A 386 -41.41 -45.48 26.92
N ARG A 387 -41.44 -45.43 28.26
CA ARG A 387 -40.30 -44.94 29.05
C ARG A 387 -39.07 -45.85 28.93
N ALA A 388 -39.27 -47.17 29.00
CA ALA A 388 -38.17 -48.13 28.84
C ALA A 388 -37.56 -48.09 27.44
N SER A 389 -38.35 -47.83 26.39
CA SER A 389 -37.86 -47.67 25.02
C SER A 389 -37.09 -46.37 24.83
N ILE A 390 -37.51 -45.27 25.48
CA ILE A 390 -36.77 -44.01 25.48
C ILE A 390 -35.40 -44.21 26.14
N ASP A 391 -35.36 -44.77 27.35
CA ASP A 391 -34.10 -45.01 28.07
C ASP A 391 -33.14 -45.93 27.29
N ALA A 392 -33.65 -47.02 26.73
CA ALA A 392 -32.86 -47.93 25.90
C ALA A 392 -32.38 -47.25 24.60
N GLY A 393 -33.25 -46.45 23.97
CA GLY A 393 -32.94 -45.70 22.76
C GLY A 393 -31.77 -44.73 22.97
N TYR A 394 -31.85 -43.88 24.00
CA TYR A 394 -30.78 -42.94 24.36
C TYR A 394 -29.47 -43.65 24.74
N SER A 395 -29.54 -44.72 25.55
CA SER A 395 -28.35 -45.46 25.98
C SER A 395 -27.56 -46.03 24.79
N ARG A 396 -28.27 -46.62 23.82
CA ARG A 396 -27.63 -47.18 22.62
C ARG A 396 -27.19 -46.11 21.63
N ALA A 397 -28.00 -45.07 21.42
CA ALA A 397 -27.68 -43.98 20.50
C ALA A 397 -26.48 -43.15 20.98
N PHE A 398 -26.29 -43.01 22.30
CA PHE A 398 -25.23 -42.21 22.89
C PHE A 398 -23.84 -42.57 22.38
N VAL A 399 -23.47 -43.87 22.39
CA VAL A 399 -22.13 -44.32 21.97
C VAL A 399 -21.89 -43.97 20.50
N THR A 400 -22.87 -44.24 19.63
CA THR A 400 -22.77 -43.94 18.20
C THR A 400 -22.66 -42.45 17.91
N ILE A 401 -23.42 -41.61 18.62
CA ILE A 401 -23.38 -40.14 18.47
C ILE A 401 -22.07 -39.56 19.01
N LEU A 402 -21.57 -40.10 20.11
CA LEU A 402 -20.29 -39.69 20.69
C LEU A 402 -19.14 -40.01 19.72
N ASP A 403 -19.11 -41.23 19.16
CA ASP A 403 -18.05 -41.65 18.24
C ASP A 403 -18.04 -40.83 16.94
N SER A 404 -19.21 -40.61 16.32
CA SER A 404 -19.31 -39.86 15.05
C SER A 404 -18.96 -38.37 15.21
N ASN A 405 -19.36 -37.76 16.32
CA ASN A 405 -19.05 -36.35 16.58
C ASN A 405 -17.62 -36.14 17.07
N LEU A 406 -17.06 -37.07 17.87
CA LEU A 406 -15.69 -36.96 18.36
C LEU A 406 -14.67 -37.00 17.22
N THR A 407 -14.86 -37.89 16.25
CA THR A 407 -14.00 -37.95 15.04
C THR A 407 -14.04 -36.65 14.23
N THR A 408 -15.23 -36.07 14.09
CA THR A 408 -15.40 -34.77 13.42
C THR A 408 -14.76 -33.63 14.23
N LEU A 409 -14.89 -33.65 15.56
CA LEU A 409 -14.28 -32.67 16.45
C LEU A 409 -12.75 -32.71 16.38
N ILE A 410 -12.15 -33.91 16.34
CA ILE A 410 -10.69 -34.08 16.15
C ILE A 410 -10.27 -33.42 14.83
N THR A 411 -11.02 -33.65 13.75
CA THR A 411 -10.75 -33.02 12.45
C THR A 411 -10.84 -31.50 12.53
N ALA A 412 -11.85 -30.97 13.22
CA ALA A 412 -12.02 -29.53 13.42
C ALA A 412 -10.86 -28.91 14.22
N VAL A 413 -10.36 -29.60 15.26
CA VAL A 413 -9.19 -29.15 16.04
C VAL A 413 -7.93 -29.10 15.18
N VAL A 414 -7.71 -30.08 14.30
CA VAL A 414 -6.59 -30.08 13.34
C VAL A 414 -6.72 -28.91 12.36
N LEU A 415 -7.92 -28.71 11.78
CA LEU A 415 -8.19 -27.58 10.89
C LEU A 415 -8.01 -26.23 11.58
N TYR A 416 -8.35 -26.11 12.87
CA TYR A 416 -8.15 -24.88 13.62
C TYR A 416 -6.66 -24.61 13.87
N SER A 417 -5.90 -25.66 14.21
CA SER A 417 -4.47 -25.54 14.55
C SER A 417 -3.62 -25.20 13.33
N PHE A 418 -3.85 -25.89 12.21
CA PHE A 418 -3.03 -25.78 10.99
C PHE A 418 -3.67 -24.92 9.89
N GLY A 419 -4.98 -24.68 9.94
CA GLY A 419 -5.66 -23.83 8.96
C GLY A 419 -5.25 -22.36 9.12
N THR A 420 -5.38 -21.60 8.04
CA THR A 420 -5.14 -20.15 8.02
C THR A 420 -6.41 -19.39 7.64
N GLY A 421 -6.50 -18.15 8.13
CA GLY A 421 -7.56 -17.19 7.79
C GLY A 421 -8.98 -17.81 7.81
N PRO A 422 -9.66 -17.96 6.66
CA PRO A 422 -11.03 -18.46 6.60
C PRO A 422 -11.24 -19.88 7.15
N ILE A 423 -10.24 -20.76 7.02
CA ILE A 423 -10.32 -22.17 7.47
C ILE A 423 -10.43 -22.26 8.99
N ARG A 424 -9.72 -21.38 9.73
CA ARG A 424 -9.84 -21.31 11.19
C ARG A 424 -11.25 -20.91 11.63
N GLY A 425 -11.87 -19.97 10.92
CA GLY A 425 -13.25 -19.55 11.17
C GLY A 425 -14.23 -20.71 11.00
N PHE A 426 -14.10 -21.46 9.90
CA PHE A 426 -14.89 -22.69 9.67
C PHE A 426 -14.69 -23.72 10.80
N ALA A 427 -13.43 -24.04 11.11
CA ALA A 427 -13.09 -25.02 12.13
C ALA A 427 -13.66 -24.68 13.51
N LEU A 428 -13.60 -23.40 13.90
CA LEU A 428 -14.17 -22.94 15.17
C LEU A 428 -15.69 -23.08 15.19
N THR A 429 -16.39 -22.63 14.14
CA THR A 429 -17.86 -22.76 14.06
C THR A 429 -18.31 -24.22 14.12
N LEU A 430 -17.59 -25.11 13.43
CA LEU A 430 -17.86 -26.55 13.43
C LEU A 430 -17.63 -27.15 14.83
N SER A 431 -16.53 -26.78 15.50
CA SER A 431 -16.19 -27.33 16.82
C SER A 431 -17.23 -26.94 17.88
N ILE A 432 -17.60 -25.66 17.93
CA ILE A 432 -18.65 -25.15 18.83
C ILE A 432 -19.98 -25.82 18.50
N GLY A 433 -20.28 -25.91 17.20
CA GLY A 433 -21.51 -26.50 16.70
C GLY A 433 -21.71 -27.95 17.15
N ILE A 434 -20.67 -28.77 17.02
CA ILE A 434 -20.67 -30.18 17.42
C ILE A 434 -20.87 -30.32 18.93
N ILE A 435 -20.11 -29.56 19.73
CA ILE A 435 -20.23 -29.64 21.20
C ILE A 435 -21.64 -29.23 21.64
N ALA A 436 -22.15 -28.13 21.10
CA ALA A 436 -23.50 -27.67 21.38
C ALA A 436 -24.55 -28.68 20.89
N SER A 437 -24.34 -29.33 19.74
CA SER A 437 -25.33 -30.24 19.15
C SER A 437 -25.44 -31.51 19.97
N MET A 438 -24.31 -32.09 20.36
CA MET A 438 -24.26 -33.23 21.27
C MET A 438 -24.96 -32.94 22.59
N PHE A 439 -24.69 -31.77 23.20
CA PHE A 439 -25.36 -31.37 24.43
C PHE A 439 -26.88 -31.27 24.26
N THR A 440 -27.33 -30.59 23.20
CA THR A 440 -28.78 -30.43 22.94
C THR A 440 -29.47 -31.74 22.59
N ALA A 441 -28.83 -32.61 21.79
CA ALA A 441 -29.41 -33.87 21.34
C ALA A 441 -29.43 -34.93 22.46
N ILE A 442 -28.41 -35.00 23.31
CA ILE A 442 -28.32 -36.06 24.34
C ILE A 442 -28.99 -35.64 25.64
N PHE A 443 -28.80 -34.39 26.08
CA PHE A 443 -29.27 -33.93 27.38
C PHE A 443 -30.60 -33.18 27.27
N VAL A 444 -30.67 -32.14 26.43
CA VAL A 444 -31.87 -31.28 26.36
C VAL A 444 -33.06 -32.04 25.79
N SER A 445 -32.87 -32.77 24.68
CA SER A 445 -33.97 -33.53 24.07
C SER A 445 -34.49 -34.61 25.04
N ARG A 446 -33.60 -35.34 25.72
CA ARG A 446 -33.96 -36.37 26.72
C ARG A 446 -34.76 -35.77 27.86
N LEU A 447 -34.30 -34.66 28.41
CA LEU A 447 -35.00 -33.95 29.49
C LEU A 447 -36.41 -33.53 29.05
N VAL A 448 -36.59 -33.10 27.80
CA VAL A 448 -37.92 -32.79 27.26
C VAL A 448 -38.79 -34.06 27.17
N PHE A 449 -38.26 -35.18 26.69
CA PHE A 449 -38.99 -36.46 26.67
C PHE A 449 -39.38 -36.93 28.08
N ASP A 450 -38.48 -36.82 29.05
CA ASP A 450 -38.73 -37.24 30.43
C ASP A 450 -39.80 -36.37 31.10
N ILE A 451 -39.79 -35.05 30.88
CA ILE A 451 -40.82 -34.13 31.38
C ILE A 451 -42.18 -34.43 30.73
N ILE A 452 -42.21 -34.63 29.42
CA ILE A 452 -43.44 -34.89 28.67
C ILE A 452 -44.06 -36.23 29.11
N THR A 453 -43.24 -37.28 29.24
CA THR A 453 -43.72 -38.61 29.66
C THR A 453 -44.01 -38.72 31.16
N SER A 454 -43.44 -37.87 32.02
CA SER A 454 -43.77 -37.81 33.45
C SER A 454 -45.06 -37.04 33.73
N ARG A 455 -45.34 -35.95 33.01
CA ARG A 455 -46.56 -35.13 33.21
C ARG A 455 -47.79 -35.63 32.46
N TYR A 456 -47.62 -36.28 31.31
CA TYR A 456 -48.74 -36.80 30.51
C TYR A 456 -48.61 -38.32 30.37
N ALA A 457 -49.67 -39.05 30.72
CA ALA A 457 -49.77 -40.49 30.48
C ALA A 457 -50.00 -40.74 28.98
N ILE A 458 -48.93 -40.59 28.19
CA ILE A 458 -48.95 -40.74 26.74
C ILE A 458 -49.18 -42.21 26.42
N LYS A 459 -50.35 -42.53 25.83
CA LYS A 459 -50.68 -43.90 25.41
C LYS A 459 -50.03 -44.28 24.08
N ASN A 460 -49.75 -43.31 23.21
CA ASN A 460 -49.11 -43.49 21.90
C ASN A 460 -48.02 -42.43 21.70
N LEU A 461 -46.78 -42.85 21.51
CA LEU A 461 -45.69 -41.95 21.12
C LEU A 461 -45.75 -41.75 19.60
N SER A 462 -45.93 -40.52 19.11
CA SER A 462 -45.84 -40.24 17.68
C SER A 462 -44.36 -40.12 17.29
N ILE A 463 -43.72 -41.26 17.02
CA ILE A 463 -42.37 -41.34 16.44
C ILE A 463 -42.42 -41.94 15.07
#